data_AF-A0A562U6X6-F1
#
_entry.id   AF-A0A562U6X6-F1
#
_cell.length_a   1.000
_cell.length_b   1.000
_cell.length_c   1.000
_cell.angle_alpha   90.00
_cell.angle_beta   90.00
_cell.angle_gamma   90.00
#
_symmetry.space_group_name_H-M   'P 1'
#
loop_
_entity.id
_entity.type
_entity.pdbx_description
1 polymer ?
#
loop_
_entity_poly.entity_id
_entity_poly.type
_entity_poly.pdbx_seq_one_letter_code
_entity_poly.pdbx_strand_id
1 'polypeptide(L)'
;MKYAYVIGSNAFIVPSKAIFVGEGENERMFLKINSIHHDTNEPVQSFLDIDLDIKDTDGSPVTIVSNKPVTGAPYQIVKKIDSVKVLRSDGSTIIHVHQLDDKAAMGLEHNITAELDVNAPVAVIRLNGDFLVDSLRVNAENEKLYINENGYASSASSGKNKLLFTSNGVVM
;
A
#
# COMPACT_ATOMS: atom_id res chain seq x y z
N MET A 1 -9.93 10.67 -10.53
CA MET A 1 -10.24 9.62 -9.53
C MET A 1 -9.08 9.56 -8.56
N LYS A 2 -9.35 9.53 -7.24
CA LYS A 2 -8.31 9.48 -6.20
C LYS A 2 -8.35 8.14 -5.46
N TYR A 3 -7.20 7.69 -4.98
CA TYR A 3 -7.06 6.58 -4.04
C TYR A 3 -6.58 7.13 -2.71
N ALA A 4 -6.99 6.49 -1.61
CA ALA A 4 -6.42 6.74 -0.29
C ALA A 4 -5.52 5.57 0.10
N TYR A 5 -4.28 5.87 0.48
CA TYR A 5 -3.33 4.90 1.03
C TYR A 5 -3.17 5.14 2.52
N VAL A 6 -3.62 4.17 3.33
CA VAL A 6 -3.50 4.19 4.79
C VAL A 6 -2.29 3.36 5.18
N ILE A 7 -1.27 4.00 5.78
CA ILE A 7 0.01 3.37 6.12
C ILE A 7 0.38 3.77 7.55
N GLY A 8 0.27 2.82 8.47
CA GLY A 8 0.24 3.14 9.90
C GLY A 8 -0.97 4.03 10.24
N SER A 9 -0.72 5.12 10.98
CA SER A 9 -1.69 6.19 11.29
C SER A 9 -1.72 7.31 10.25
N ASN A 10 -1.09 7.13 9.09
CA ASN A 10 -1.07 8.13 8.03
C ASN A 10 -2.04 7.76 6.91
N ALA A 11 -2.68 8.76 6.32
CA ALA A 11 -3.50 8.62 5.13
C ALA A 11 -3.05 9.60 4.04
N PHE A 12 -2.80 9.05 2.86
CA PHE A 12 -2.33 9.78 1.69
C PHE A 12 -3.34 9.65 0.55
N ILE A 13 -3.98 10.77 0.18
CA ILE A 13 -5.04 10.77 -0.83
C ILE A 13 -4.54 11.41 -2.13
N VAL A 14 -4.32 10.58 -3.15
CA VAL A 14 -3.64 10.98 -4.40
C VAL A 14 -4.39 10.53 -5.65
N PRO A 15 -4.30 11.26 -6.78
CA PRO A 15 -4.83 10.83 -8.08
C PRO A 15 -3.99 9.75 -8.78
N SER A 16 -3.43 8.80 -8.03
CA SER A 16 -2.62 7.70 -8.55
C SER A 16 -3.09 6.38 -7.94
N LYS A 17 -3.13 5.33 -8.76
CA LYS A 17 -3.38 3.94 -8.33
C LYS A 17 -2.08 3.19 -8.00
N ALA A 18 -0.96 3.90 -7.94
CA ALA A 18 0.36 3.34 -7.73
C ALA A 18 1.18 4.17 -6.74
N ILE A 19 2.09 3.49 -6.05
CA ILE A 19 3.09 4.08 -5.16
C ILE A 19 4.47 3.91 -5.79
N PHE A 20 5.23 4.99 -5.74
CA PHE A 20 6.55 5.10 -6.34
C PHE A 20 7.62 5.28 -5.26
N VAL A 21 8.85 4.94 -5.62
CA VAL A 21 10.07 5.25 -4.88
C VAL A 21 11.06 5.96 -5.81
N GLY A 22 11.90 6.83 -5.28
CA GLY A 22 13.03 7.39 -6.01
C GLY A 22 13.18 8.89 -5.83
N GLU A 23 14.17 9.47 -6.51
CA GLU A 23 14.44 10.91 -6.50
C GLU A 23 14.71 11.41 -7.92
N GLY A 24 14.13 12.57 -8.26
CA GLY A 24 14.31 13.21 -9.56
C GLY A 24 13.78 12.35 -10.71
N GLU A 25 14.65 12.02 -11.67
CA GLU A 25 14.28 11.23 -12.86
C GLU A 25 14.29 9.71 -12.61
N ASN A 26 14.77 9.25 -11.45
CA ASN A 26 14.93 7.83 -11.12
C ASN A 26 13.74 7.29 -10.32
N GLU A 27 12.52 7.65 -10.71
CA GLU A 27 11.32 7.17 -10.03
C GLU A 27 10.86 5.82 -10.57
N ARG A 28 10.64 4.88 -9.67
CA ARG A 28 10.20 3.52 -9.96
C ARG A 28 8.93 3.21 -9.19
N MET A 29 8.00 2.56 -9.86
CA MET A 29 6.78 2.05 -9.23
C MET A 29 7.09 0.76 -8.46
N PHE A 30 6.65 0.65 -7.21
CA PHE A 30 6.83 -0.59 -6.43
C PHE A 30 5.50 -1.26 -6.05
N LEU A 31 4.39 -0.52 -6.07
CA LEU A 31 3.05 -1.05 -5.85
C LEU A 31 2.10 -0.42 -6.87
N LYS A 32 1.25 -1.24 -7.49
CA LYS A 32 0.19 -0.79 -8.38
C LYS A 32 -1.09 -1.56 -8.10
N ILE A 33 -2.19 -0.83 -8.03
CA ILE A 33 -3.54 -1.40 -7.99
C ILE A 33 -4.03 -1.54 -9.44
N ASN A 34 -4.18 -2.78 -9.90
CA ASN A 34 -4.69 -3.09 -11.24
C ASN A 34 -6.21 -3.00 -11.26
N SER A 35 -6.86 -3.64 -10.29
CA SER A 35 -8.31 -3.59 -10.04
C SER A 35 -8.60 -3.56 -8.55
N ILE A 36 -9.77 -3.03 -8.19
CA ILE A 36 -10.31 -3.07 -6.82
C ILE A 36 -11.50 -4.02 -6.78
N HIS A 37 -11.79 -4.52 -5.58
CA HIS A 37 -13.03 -5.20 -5.31
C HIS A 37 -14.19 -4.18 -5.28
N HIS A 38 -15.29 -4.53 -5.91
CA HIS A 38 -16.56 -3.84 -5.85
C HIS A 38 -17.57 -4.80 -5.25
N ASP A 39 -18.20 -4.39 -4.15
CA ASP A 39 -19.33 -5.11 -3.59
C ASP A 39 -20.57 -4.83 -4.45
N THR A 40 -20.63 -5.49 -5.59
CA THR A 40 -21.74 -5.40 -6.53
C THR A 40 -22.51 -6.72 -6.52
N ASN A 41 -23.84 -6.64 -6.57
CA ASN A 41 -24.73 -7.79 -6.76
C ASN A 41 -24.60 -8.45 -8.17
N GLU A 42 -23.59 -8.08 -8.95
CA GLU A 42 -23.36 -8.59 -10.30
C GLU A 42 -22.61 -9.93 -10.29
N PRO A 43 -22.83 -10.80 -11.30
CA PRO A 43 -22.26 -12.14 -11.34
C PRO A 43 -20.74 -12.19 -11.54
N VAL A 44 -20.10 -11.06 -11.89
CA VAL A 44 -18.65 -10.99 -12.07
C VAL A 44 -18.02 -10.60 -10.73
N GLN A 45 -17.42 -11.60 -10.07
CA GLN A 45 -16.66 -11.38 -8.85
C GLN A 45 -15.43 -10.51 -9.14
N SER A 46 -15.47 -9.25 -8.70
CA SER A 46 -14.33 -8.35 -8.73
C SER A 46 -13.40 -8.65 -7.56
N PHE A 47 -12.08 -8.53 -7.76
CA PHE A 47 -11.08 -8.79 -6.74
C PHE A 47 -10.01 -7.69 -6.76
N LEU A 48 -9.38 -7.47 -5.61
CA LEU A 48 -8.18 -6.66 -5.51
C LEU A 48 -7.05 -7.35 -6.28
N ASP A 49 -6.57 -6.72 -7.35
CA ASP A 49 -5.42 -7.19 -8.13
C ASP A 49 -4.28 -6.18 -8.03
N ILE A 50 -3.07 -6.67 -7.71
CA ILE A 50 -1.90 -5.83 -7.54
C ILE A 50 -0.68 -6.34 -8.32
N ASP A 51 0.16 -5.39 -8.70
CA ASP A 51 1.57 -5.61 -9.01
C ASP A 51 2.42 -5.08 -7.86
N LEU A 52 3.47 -5.82 -7.50
CA LEU A 52 4.39 -5.51 -6.41
C LEU A 52 5.82 -5.80 -6.84
N ASP A 53 6.75 -4.91 -6.53
CA ASP A 53 8.17 -5.11 -6.77
C ASP A 53 8.99 -4.49 -5.64
N ILE A 54 9.36 -5.33 -4.66
CA ILE A 54 10.07 -4.96 -3.45
C ILE A 54 11.15 -6.02 -3.16
N LYS A 55 11.86 -5.87 -2.05
CA LYS A 55 12.69 -6.91 -1.43
C LYS A 55 12.23 -7.14 0.00
N ASP A 56 12.42 -8.34 0.52
CA ASP A 56 12.31 -8.54 1.96
C ASP A 56 13.48 -7.85 2.70
N THR A 57 13.44 -7.86 4.03
CA THR A 57 14.47 -7.27 4.89
C THR A 57 15.85 -7.93 4.75
N ASP A 58 15.91 -9.15 4.21
CA ASP A 58 17.16 -9.87 3.94
C ASP A 58 17.71 -9.55 2.54
N GLY A 59 16.99 -8.71 1.77
CA GLY A 59 17.37 -8.26 0.43
C GLY A 59 16.91 -9.19 -0.69
N SER A 60 16.17 -10.25 -0.38
CA SER A 60 15.66 -11.19 -1.38
C SER A 60 14.48 -10.56 -2.14
N PRO A 61 14.43 -10.69 -3.48
CA PRO A 61 13.42 -10.03 -4.29
C PRO A 61 12.03 -10.65 -4.09
N VAL A 62 11.02 -9.79 -3.99
CA VAL A 62 9.60 -10.17 -3.90
C VAL A 62 8.88 -9.46 -5.05
N THR A 63 8.58 -10.20 -6.12
CA THR A 63 7.89 -9.65 -7.29
C THR A 63 6.59 -10.39 -7.54
N ILE A 64 5.50 -9.63 -7.62
CA ILE A 64 4.15 -10.12 -7.88
C ILE A 64 3.60 -9.37 -9.09
N VAL A 65 3.02 -10.10 -10.04
CA VAL A 65 2.29 -9.54 -11.18
C VAL A 65 0.90 -10.16 -11.21
N SER A 66 -0.13 -9.34 -11.18
CA SER A 66 -1.52 -9.77 -11.05
C SER A 66 -1.72 -10.87 -10.00
N ASN A 67 -1.29 -10.59 -8.76
CA ASN A 67 -1.39 -11.50 -7.62
C ASN A 67 -0.71 -12.87 -7.79
N LYS A 68 0.23 -13.00 -8.74
CA LYS A 68 1.04 -14.21 -8.96
C LYS A 68 2.51 -13.90 -8.70
N PRO A 69 3.23 -14.77 -7.98
CA PRO A 69 4.66 -14.59 -7.78
C PRO A 69 5.39 -14.74 -9.12
N VAL A 70 6.31 -13.81 -9.41
CA VAL A 70 7.20 -13.86 -10.58
C VAL A 70 8.60 -14.30 -10.16
N THR A 71 9.10 -13.76 -9.03
CA THR A 71 10.38 -14.12 -8.43
C THR A 71 10.29 -14.08 -6.91
N GLY A 72 11.09 -14.94 -6.24
CA GLY A 72 11.31 -14.85 -4.80
C GLY A 72 11.71 -16.18 -4.14
N ALA A 73 12.27 -16.08 -2.93
CA ALA A 73 12.42 -17.19 -1.99
C ALA A 73 11.04 -17.79 -1.62
N PRO A 74 10.89 -18.85 -0.80
CA PRO A 74 9.60 -19.52 -0.62
C PRO A 74 8.62 -18.68 0.21
N TYR A 75 8.07 -17.63 -0.41
CA TYR A 75 7.05 -16.77 0.16
C TYR A 75 5.68 -17.37 -0.06
N GLN A 76 4.81 -17.23 0.94
CA GLN A 76 3.42 -17.59 0.83
C GLN A 76 2.61 -16.35 0.47
N ILE A 77 1.85 -16.43 -0.63
CA ILE A 77 0.90 -15.38 -1.03
C ILE A 77 -0.50 -15.84 -0.65
N VAL A 78 -1.09 -15.18 0.34
CA VAL A 78 -2.47 -15.41 0.78
C VAL A 78 -3.36 -14.36 0.12
N LYS A 79 -4.35 -14.82 -0.64
CA LYS A 79 -5.27 -13.97 -1.39
C LYS A 79 -6.68 -14.10 -0.84
N LYS A 80 -7.32 -12.96 -0.62
CA LYS A 80 -8.75 -12.80 -0.38
C LYS A 80 -9.32 -11.89 -1.46
N ILE A 81 -10.64 -11.73 -1.46
CA ILE A 81 -11.33 -10.87 -2.44
C ILE A 81 -10.85 -9.41 -2.34
N ASP A 82 -10.54 -8.96 -1.13
CA ASP A 82 -10.20 -7.60 -0.76
C ASP A 82 -8.74 -7.45 -0.31
N SER A 83 -7.95 -8.52 -0.25
CA SER A 83 -6.59 -8.44 0.27
C SER A 83 -5.58 -9.41 -0.34
N VAL A 84 -4.33 -8.96 -0.37
CA VAL A 84 -3.16 -9.73 -0.79
C VAL A 84 -2.11 -9.60 0.30
N LYS A 85 -1.74 -10.72 0.92
CA LYS A 85 -0.72 -10.80 1.96
C LYS A 85 0.44 -11.65 1.50
N VAL A 86 1.66 -11.15 1.66
CA VAL A 86 2.90 -11.84 1.37
C VAL A 86 3.60 -12.17 2.69
N LEU A 87 3.88 -13.44 2.91
CA LEU A 87 4.49 -13.97 4.13
C LEU A 87 5.85 -14.61 3.83
N ARG A 88 6.80 -14.49 4.77
CA ARG A 88 8.00 -15.33 4.81
C ARG A 88 7.64 -16.77 5.20
N SER A 89 8.60 -17.68 5.06
CA SER A 89 8.45 -19.08 5.47
C SER A 89 8.21 -19.28 6.96
N ASP A 90 8.61 -18.31 7.80
CA ASP A 90 8.35 -18.30 9.24
C ASP A 90 6.97 -17.74 9.62
N GLY A 91 6.17 -17.32 8.63
CA GLY A 91 4.84 -16.73 8.81
C GLY A 91 4.83 -15.22 9.10
N SER A 92 5.99 -14.56 9.19
CA SER A 92 6.07 -13.10 9.33
C SER A 92 5.55 -12.41 8.05
N THR A 93 4.89 -11.26 8.22
CA THR A 93 4.34 -10.50 7.09
C THR A 93 5.43 -9.62 6.48
N ILE A 94 5.64 -9.74 5.17
CA ILE A 94 6.48 -8.82 4.40
C ILE A 94 5.65 -7.60 4.04
N ILE A 95 4.49 -7.82 3.42
CA ILE A 95 3.53 -6.78 3.10
C ILE A 95 2.10 -7.35 3.08
N HIS A 96 1.16 -6.55 3.52
CA HIS A 96 -0.27 -6.80 3.43
C HIS A 96 -0.94 -5.60 2.77
N VAL A 97 -1.50 -5.81 1.60
CA VAL A 97 -2.31 -4.83 0.87
C VAL A 97 -3.76 -5.20 1.05
N HIS A 98 -4.54 -4.32 1.69
CA HIS A 98 -5.93 -4.57 2.05
C HIS A 98 -6.81 -3.41 1.61
N GLN A 99 -7.80 -3.68 0.78
CA GLN A 99 -8.87 -2.73 0.49
C GLN A 99 -9.87 -2.74 1.65
N LEU A 100 -10.03 -1.61 2.33
CA LEU A 100 -11.02 -1.46 3.39
C LEU A 100 -12.43 -1.31 2.78
N ASP A 101 -13.41 -1.98 3.39
CA ASP A 101 -14.82 -1.65 3.18
C ASP A 101 -15.17 -0.32 3.87
N ASP A 102 -16.34 0.23 3.54
CA ASP A 102 -16.78 1.53 4.09
C ASP A 102 -16.81 1.51 5.62
N LYS A 103 -17.25 0.39 6.21
CA LYS A 103 -17.32 0.24 7.67
C LYS A 103 -15.93 0.28 8.32
N ALA A 104 -14.96 -0.41 7.75
CA ALA A 104 -13.59 -0.43 8.24
C ALA A 104 -12.88 0.91 7.99
N ALA A 105 -13.18 1.59 6.89
CA ALA A 105 -12.68 2.93 6.60
C ALA A 105 -13.22 3.96 7.60
N MET A 106 -14.51 3.88 7.97
CA MET A 106 -15.11 4.73 9.00
C MET A 106 -14.57 4.46 10.41
N GLY A 107 -13.90 3.32 10.63
CA GLY A 107 -13.21 3.00 11.88
C GLY A 107 -11.81 3.58 12.01
N LEU A 108 -11.33 4.35 11.02
CA LEU A 108 -10.06 5.06 11.08
C LEU A 108 -10.12 6.26 12.03
N GLU A 109 -8.96 6.86 12.33
CA GLU A 109 -8.89 8.08 13.13
C GLU A 109 -9.74 9.21 12.50
N HIS A 110 -10.33 10.06 13.35
CA HIS A 110 -11.30 11.08 12.91
C HIS A 110 -10.74 12.08 11.88
N ASN A 111 -9.45 12.43 12.00
CA ASN A 111 -8.75 13.25 11.02
C ASN A 111 -8.67 12.58 9.64
N ILE A 112 -8.48 11.25 9.59
CA ILE A 112 -8.45 10.48 8.35
C ILE A 112 -9.85 10.40 7.75
N THR A 113 -10.86 10.05 8.55
CA THR A 113 -12.23 9.93 8.03
C THR A 113 -12.74 11.25 7.45
N ALA A 114 -12.44 12.37 8.11
CA ALA A 114 -12.80 13.69 7.59
C ALA A 114 -12.17 13.98 6.22
N GLU A 115 -10.90 13.61 6.01
CA GLU A 115 -10.24 13.76 4.71
C GLU A 115 -10.80 12.82 3.65
N LEU A 116 -11.18 11.60 4.03
CA LEU A 116 -11.85 10.65 3.13
C LEU A 116 -13.20 11.19 2.66
N ASP A 117 -14.00 11.78 3.56
CA ASP A 117 -15.30 12.37 3.23
C ASP A 117 -15.17 13.54 2.24
N VAL A 118 -14.17 14.40 2.44
CA VAL A 118 -13.91 15.55 1.56
C VAL A 118 -13.44 15.12 0.17
N ASN A 119 -12.60 14.08 0.09
CA ASN A 119 -11.96 13.70 -1.16
C ASN A 119 -12.66 12.56 -1.91
N ALA A 120 -13.55 11.82 -1.24
CA ALA A 120 -14.30 10.68 -1.76
C ALA A 120 -13.45 9.76 -2.66
N PRO A 121 -12.36 9.16 -2.14
CA PRO A 121 -11.51 8.28 -2.94
C PRO A 121 -12.29 7.05 -3.41
N VAL A 122 -11.91 6.52 -4.58
CA VAL A 122 -12.57 5.34 -5.17
C VAL A 122 -12.29 4.05 -4.40
N ALA A 123 -11.21 4.03 -3.61
CA ALA A 123 -10.85 2.95 -2.71
C ALA A 123 -9.91 3.44 -1.62
N VAL A 124 -10.01 2.81 -0.45
CA VAL A 124 -9.09 2.99 0.69
C VAL A 124 -8.23 1.74 0.81
N ILE A 125 -6.94 1.87 0.54
CA ILE A 125 -5.96 0.78 0.54
C ILE A 125 -5.08 0.91 1.78
N ARG A 126 -5.19 -0.03 2.71
CA ARG A 126 -4.32 -0.14 3.87
C ARG A 126 -3.09 -0.98 3.52
N LEU A 127 -1.91 -0.47 3.90
CA LEU A 127 -0.63 -1.15 3.77
C LEU A 127 0.00 -1.37 5.14
N ASN A 128 0.35 -2.63 5.44
CA ASN A 128 1.12 -3.01 6.62
C ASN A 128 2.31 -3.89 6.21
N GLY A 129 3.42 -3.83 6.93
CA GLY A 129 4.55 -4.73 6.72
C GLY A 129 5.93 -4.08 6.90
N ASP A 130 6.98 -4.85 6.67
CA ASP A 130 8.38 -4.42 6.76
C ASP A 130 9.17 -4.99 5.57
N PHE A 131 9.59 -4.09 4.68
CA PHE A 131 10.22 -4.44 3.42
C PHE A 131 11.19 -3.37 2.94
N LEU A 132 12.05 -3.76 1.99
CA LEU A 132 12.98 -2.88 1.31
C LEU A 132 12.44 -2.54 -0.08
N VAL A 133 12.58 -1.28 -0.50
CA VAL A 133 12.34 -0.84 -1.87
C VAL A 133 13.45 0.10 -2.29
N ASP A 134 14.22 -0.29 -3.31
CA ASP A 134 15.50 0.32 -3.66
C ASP A 134 16.44 0.45 -2.45
N SER A 135 16.75 1.67 -2.00
CA SER A 135 17.57 1.96 -0.83
C SER A 135 16.75 2.35 0.41
N LEU A 136 15.42 2.24 0.35
CA LEU A 136 14.52 2.61 1.44
C LEU A 136 14.03 1.37 2.18
N ARG A 137 14.09 1.39 3.51
CA ARG A 137 13.30 0.48 4.34
C ARG A 137 11.96 1.12 4.64
N VAL A 138 10.88 0.46 4.29
CA VAL A 138 9.51 0.86 4.63
C VAL A 138 9.02 -0.07 5.72
N ASN A 139 8.77 0.48 6.90
CA ASN A 139 8.14 -0.24 8.00
C ASN A 139 6.81 0.44 8.34
N ALA A 140 5.72 -0.31 8.19
CA ALA A 140 4.35 0.08 8.44
C ALA A 140 3.75 -0.89 9.48
N GLU A 141 4.25 -0.81 10.71
CA GLU A 141 3.78 -1.60 11.85
C GLU A 141 3.40 -0.69 13.03
N ASN A 142 2.52 -1.17 13.90
CA ASN A 142 2.14 -0.49 15.14
C ASN A 142 1.70 0.99 14.94
N GLU A 143 0.85 1.22 13.93
CA GLU A 143 0.26 2.55 13.65
C GLU A 143 1.27 3.63 13.25
N LYS A 144 2.50 3.26 12.86
CA LYS A 144 3.49 4.23 12.37
C LYS A 144 4.01 3.81 11.01
N LEU A 145 4.33 4.81 10.20
CA LEU A 145 5.09 4.62 8.98
C LEU A 145 6.51 5.12 9.25
N TYR A 146 7.49 4.27 8.97
CA TYR A 146 8.89 4.63 8.93
C TYR A 146 9.40 4.46 7.50
N ILE A 147 10.05 5.49 6.98
CA ILE A 147 10.89 5.41 5.79
C ILE A 147 12.33 5.61 6.24
N ASN A 148 13.12 4.54 6.19
CA ASN A 148 14.38 4.42 6.91
C ASN A 148 14.18 4.69 8.41
N GLU A 149 14.83 5.72 8.96
CA GLU A 149 14.70 6.13 10.36
C GLU A 149 13.70 7.29 10.55
N ASN A 150 13.13 7.82 9.45
CA ASN A 150 12.19 8.93 9.49
C ASN A 150 10.77 8.40 9.76
N GLY A 151 10.26 8.69 10.96
CA GLY A 151 8.91 8.33 11.37
C GLY A 151 7.86 9.36 10.97
N TYR A 152 6.73 8.88 10.49
CA TYR A 152 5.52 9.64 10.16
C TYR A 152 4.37 9.13 11.05
N ALA A 153 3.65 10.05 11.67
CA ALA A 153 2.51 9.70 12.52
C ALA A 153 1.36 10.71 12.36
N SER A 154 0.14 10.19 12.42
CA SER A 154 -1.12 10.95 12.56
C SER A 154 -1.32 12.06 11.53
N SER A 155 -0.93 11.82 10.27
CA SER A 155 -1.16 12.76 9.18
C SER A 155 -2.17 12.24 8.17
N ALA A 156 -3.21 13.03 7.90
CA ALA A 156 -4.10 12.83 6.78
C ALA A 156 -3.85 13.97 5.78
N SER A 157 -3.54 13.65 4.53
CA SER A 157 -3.13 14.65 3.55
C SER A 157 -3.57 14.26 2.14
N SER A 158 -3.97 15.25 1.35
CA SER A 158 -4.28 15.06 -0.07
C SER A 158 -3.27 15.79 -0.96
N GLY A 159 -2.69 15.03 -1.90
CA GLY A 159 -1.80 15.54 -2.93
C GLY A 159 -2.49 15.74 -4.28
N LYS A 160 -1.78 16.42 -5.18
CA LYS A 160 -2.21 16.61 -6.58
C LYS A 160 -1.45 15.69 -7.55
N ASN A 161 -0.39 15.04 -7.07
CA ASN A 161 0.50 14.19 -7.84
C ASN A 161 0.43 12.74 -7.32
N LYS A 162 1.37 11.90 -7.76
CA LYS A 162 1.53 10.52 -7.30
C LYS A 162 2.09 10.48 -5.87
N LEU A 163 1.84 9.37 -5.17
CA LEU A 163 2.51 9.08 -3.91
C LEU A 163 3.93 8.58 -4.19
N LEU A 164 4.94 9.34 -3.74
CA LEU A 164 6.35 9.05 -3.94
C LEU A 164 7.07 8.96 -2.60
N PHE A 165 7.81 7.87 -2.39
CA PHE A 165 8.71 7.69 -1.26
C PHE A 165 10.13 8.07 -1.66
N THR A 166 10.76 8.90 -0.84
CA THR A 166 12.11 9.43 -1.05
C THR A 166 12.93 9.21 0.23
N SER A 167 14.25 9.44 0.17
CA SER A 167 15.09 9.37 1.39
C SER A 167 14.69 10.42 2.45
N ASN A 168 14.09 11.53 2.01
CA ASN A 168 13.72 12.67 2.84
C ASN A 168 12.28 12.62 3.35
N GLY A 169 11.42 11.77 2.78
CA GLY A 169 10.03 12.18 2.68
C GLY A 169 9.09 11.26 1.96
N VAL A 170 7.82 11.43 2.30
CA VAL A 170 6.69 11.17 1.40
C VAL A 170 6.38 12.47 0.64
N VAL A 171 6.23 12.39 -0.68
CA VAL A 171 5.88 13.50 -1.57
C VAL A 171 4.59 13.19 -2.33
N MET A 172 3.72 14.19 -2.54
CA MET A 172 2.42 14.06 -3.23
C MET A 172 1.99 15.34 -3.97
#